data_AF-A0A4R8DXY3-F1
#
_entry.id   AF-A0A4R8DXY3-F1
#
_cell.length_a   1.000
_cell.length_b   1.000
_cell.length_c   1.000
_cell.angle_alpha   90.00
_cell.angle_beta   90.00
_cell.angle_gamma   90.00
#
_symmetry.space_group_name_H-M   'P 1'
#
loop_
_entity.id
_entity.type
_entity.pdbx_description
1 polymer ?
#
loop_
_entity_poly.entity_id
_entity_poly.type
_entity_poly.pdbx_seq_one_letter_code
_entity_poly.pdbx_strand_id
1 'polypeptide(L)'
;MKKLYLAGLVGASILLFYCQKSAPLAYQPPVVTVTSFSSMLSGRATVHPGTSLSFYLWSQVSGPRRAMIDHPSQAATSVSGLVPGTYVFELFATDNKGATGSAYDTLQVTAL
;
A
#
# COMPACT_ATOMS: atom_id res chain seq x y z
N MET A 1 31.40 2.30 -3.59
CA MET A 1 30.15 2.54 -2.84
C MET A 1 29.10 1.59 -3.42
N LYS A 2 28.62 0.61 -2.64
CA LYS A 2 27.61 -0.37 -3.09
C LYS A 2 26.23 0.30 -2.96
N LYS A 3 25.55 0.58 -4.07
CA LYS A 3 24.23 1.23 -4.10
C LYS A 3 23.10 0.21 -4.40
N LEU A 4 22.11 0.11 -3.53
CA LEU A 4 20.86 -0.61 -3.78
C LEU A 4 19.86 0.37 -4.43
N TYR A 5 19.17 -0.05 -5.48
CA TYR A 5 18.15 0.77 -6.16
C TYR A 5 16.78 0.07 -6.08
N LEU A 6 15.73 0.81 -5.72
CA LEU A 6 14.36 0.32 -5.68
C LEU A 6 13.49 1.11 -6.67
N ALA A 7 12.54 0.42 -7.31
CA ALA A 7 11.47 1.02 -8.10
C ALA A 7 10.11 0.55 -7.57
N GLY A 8 9.18 1.47 -7.33
CA GLY A 8 7.78 1.20 -6.98
C GLY A 8 6.89 1.24 -8.22
N LEU A 9 5.93 0.31 -8.31
CA LEU A 9 4.92 0.27 -9.39
C LEU A 9 3.58 0.75 -8.82
N VAL A 10 3.07 1.82 -9.42
CA VAL A 10 1.80 2.46 -9.04
C VAL A 10 0.64 1.60 -9.54
N GLY A 11 -0.10 1.00 -8.61
CA GLY A 11 -1.34 0.27 -8.91
C GLY A 11 -2.50 1.23 -9.14
N ALA A 12 -2.70 1.66 -10.39
CA ALA A 12 -3.94 2.31 -10.81
C ALA A 12 -5.03 1.25 -11.01
N SER A 13 -6.11 1.34 -10.23
CA SER A 13 -7.37 0.64 -10.54
C SER A 13 -8.53 1.55 -10.15
N ILE A 14 -8.99 2.32 -11.14
CA ILE A 14 -10.23 3.10 -11.07
C ILE A 14 -11.38 2.12 -11.32
N LEU A 15 -12.12 1.78 -10.26
CA LEU A 15 -13.44 1.14 -10.38
C LEU A 15 -14.50 2.24 -10.41
N LEU A 16 -15.02 2.52 -11.60
CA LEU A 16 -16.23 3.33 -11.80
C LEU A 16 -17.45 2.48 -11.46
N PHE A 17 -18.22 2.87 -10.45
CA PHE A 17 -19.60 2.39 -10.27
C PHE A 17 -20.57 3.56 -10.53
N TYR A 18 -21.55 3.35 -11.41
CA TYR A 18 -22.63 4.29 -11.68
C TYR A 18 -24.00 3.72 -11.27
N CYS A 19 -24.78 4.59 -10.60
CA CYS A 19 -26.26 4.66 -10.49
C CYS A 19 -26.92 3.56 -9.60
N GLN A 20 -27.95 3.81 -8.77
CA GLN A 20 -29.29 4.33 -9.11
C GLN A 20 -30.09 4.90 -7.89
N LYS A 21 -30.87 5.96 -8.19
CA LYS A 21 -32.22 6.38 -7.73
C LYS A 21 -32.78 5.91 -6.37
N SER A 22 -33.22 6.90 -5.58
CA SER A 22 -33.71 6.87 -4.19
C SER A 22 -35.18 6.44 -3.99
N ALA A 23 -35.47 5.86 -2.81
CA ALA A 23 -36.80 5.57 -2.26
C ALA A 23 -36.85 5.88 -0.73
N PRO A 24 -38.03 6.11 -0.12
CA PRO A 24 -38.22 7.14 0.91
C PRO A 24 -38.03 6.71 2.38
N LEU A 25 -37.80 7.76 3.18
CA LEU A 25 -37.50 7.88 4.61
C LEU A 25 -38.06 6.78 5.55
N ALA A 26 -37.18 5.86 5.97
CA ALA A 26 -37.27 5.18 7.26
C ALA A 26 -36.12 5.67 8.14
N TYR A 27 -36.42 6.04 9.38
CA TYR A 27 -35.43 6.40 10.40
C TYR A 27 -34.53 5.18 10.68
N GLN A 28 -33.44 5.06 9.91
CA GLN A 28 -32.34 4.18 10.22
C GLN A 28 -31.44 4.89 11.24
N PRO A 29 -30.95 4.20 12.29
CA PRO A 29 -29.83 4.73 13.07
C PRO A 29 -28.71 5.08 12.10
N PRO A 30 -27.86 6.10 12.38
CA PRO A 30 -26.80 6.47 11.47
C PRO A 30 -25.96 5.24 11.15
N VAL A 31 -26.10 4.73 9.93
CA VAL A 31 -25.28 3.65 9.41
C VAL A 31 -23.90 4.25 9.29
N VAL A 32 -23.02 3.91 10.23
CA VAL A 32 -21.60 4.23 10.11
C VAL A 32 -21.07 3.34 9.00
N THR A 33 -21.17 3.82 7.76
CA THR A 33 -20.50 3.20 6.61
C THR A 33 -19.00 3.40 6.79
N VAL A 34 -18.37 2.46 7.49
CA VAL A 34 -16.91 2.35 7.47
C VAL A 34 -16.55 1.79 6.10
N THR A 35 -16.30 2.65 5.12
CA THR A 35 -15.81 2.21 3.81
C THR A 35 -14.33 1.82 3.97
N SER A 36 -14.11 0.56 4.34
CA SER A 36 -12.78 -0.03 4.37
C SER A 36 -12.40 -0.54 2.98
N PHE A 37 -11.24 -0.12 2.50
CA PHE A 37 -10.68 -0.53 1.20
C PHE A 37 -9.45 -1.41 1.37
N SER A 38 -9.08 -2.09 0.28
CA SER A 38 -7.84 -2.84 0.13
C SER A 38 -7.13 -2.48 -1.16
N SER A 39 -5.80 -2.59 -1.17
CA SER A 39 -4.96 -2.41 -2.35
C SER A 39 -3.78 -3.40 -2.30
N MET A 40 -3.03 -3.51 -3.40
CA MET A 40 -1.82 -4.34 -3.47
C MET A 40 -0.59 -3.45 -3.62
N LEU A 41 0.38 -3.63 -2.74
CA LEU A 41 1.70 -3.01 -2.84
C LEU A 41 2.64 -3.99 -3.53
N SER A 42 3.46 -3.50 -4.45
CA SER A 42 4.51 -4.31 -5.08
C SER A 42 5.75 -3.46 -5.30
N GLY A 43 6.91 -4.04 -5.02
CA GLY A 43 8.18 -3.37 -5.21
C GLY A 43 9.29 -4.35 -5.54
N ARG A 44 10.38 -3.81 -6.07
CA ARG A 44 11.54 -4.59 -6.49
C ARG A 44 12.82 -3.87 -6.12
N ALA A 45 13.74 -4.61 -5.50
CA ALA A 45 15.10 -4.16 -5.24
C ALA A 45 16.08 -4.80 -6.25
N THR A 46 17.07 -4.02 -6.69
CA THR A 46 18.17 -4.49 -7.54
C THR A 46 19.50 -4.38 -6.81
N VAL A 47 20.19 -5.51 -6.72
CA VAL A 47 21.46 -5.63 -5.97
C VAL A 47 22.66 -5.65 -6.92
N HIS A 48 23.86 -5.43 -6.37
CA HIS A 48 25.09 -5.49 -7.14
C HIS A 48 25.39 -6.92 -7.62
N PRO A 49 26.08 -7.12 -8.77
CA PRO A 49 26.55 -8.43 -9.18
C PRO A 49 27.37 -9.13 -8.07
N GLY A 50 27.10 -10.41 -7.82
CA GLY A 50 27.73 -11.17 -6.73
C GLY A 50 27.12 -10.95 -5.34
N THR A 51 26.03 -10.19 -5.25
CA THR A 51 25.21 -10.08 -4.03
C THR A 51 23.80 -10.59 -4.29
N SER A 52 23.09 -10.92 -3.22
CA SER A 52 21.71 -11.40 -3.28
C SER A 52 20.88 -10.61 -2.29
N LEU A 53 19.62 -10.39 -2.62
CA LEU A 53 18.71 -9.73 -1.71
C LEU A 53 18.39 -10.66 -0.54
N SER A 54 18.46 -10.14 0.68
CA SER A 54 18.25 -10.90 1.91
C SER A 54 16.91 -10.62 2.56
N PHE A 55 16.39 -9.39 2.45
CA PHE A 55 15.22 -8.96 3.22
C PHE A 55 14.43 -7.85 2.53
N TYR A 56 13.12 -7.88 2.71
CA TYR A 56 12.17 -6.80 2.42
C TYR A 56 11.38 -6.48 3.69
N LEU A 57 10.91 -5.24 3.81
CA LEU A 57 9.95 -4.83 4.81
C LEU A 57 9.09 -3.67 4.31
N TRP A 58 7.80 -3.90 4.22
CA TRP A 58 6.79 -2.87 4.04
C TRP A 58 6.38 -2.28 5.39
N SER A 59 6.32 -0.95 5.45
CA SER A 59 5.76 -0.22 6.57
C SER A 59 4.90 0.94 6.10
N GLN A 60 3.91 1.31 6.91
CA GLN A 60 3.15 2.54 6.67
C GLN A 60 3.89 3.70 7.34
N VAL A 61 4.23 4.72 6.55
CA VAL A 61 4.87 5.96 7.01
C VAL A 61 3.82 6.96 7.47
N SER A 62 2.74 7.11 6.69
CA SER A 62 1.66 8.03 7.02
C SER A 62 0.31 7.56 6.46
N GLY A 63 -0.76 8.13 7.01
CA GLY A 63 -2.12 7.92 6.51
C GLY A 63 -3.17 8.20 7.60
N PRO A 64 -4.44 8.36 7.21
CA PRO A 64 -5.52 8.69 8.14
C PRO A 64 -5.88 7.55 9.09
N ARG A 65 -5.50 6.31 8.77
CA ARG A 65 -5.68 5.13 9.63
C ARG A 65 -4.47 4.20 9.47
N ARG A 66 -4.19 3.40 10.49
CA ARG A 66 -3.21 2.32 10.38
C ARG A 66 -3.76 1.19 9.50
N ALA A 67 -3.15 0.97 8.35
CA ALA A 67 -3.43 -0.13 7.44
C ALA A 67 -2.95 -1.46 8.02
N MET A 68 -3.63 -2.54 7.67
CA MET A 68 -3.16 -3.90 7.91
C MET A 68 -2.33 -4.34 6.69
N ILE A 69 -1.08 -4.73 6.92
CA ILE A 69 -0.18 -5.27 5.89
C ILE A 69 -0.06 -6.78 6.13
N ASP A 70 -0.49 -7.58 5.17
CA ASP A 70 -0.64 -9.04 5.36
C ASP A 70 0.72 -9.76 5.42
N HIS A 71 1.60 -9.48 4.45
CA HIS A 71 2.92 -10.09 4.34
C HIS A 71 4.01 -9.01 4.17
N PRO A 72 4.33 -8.25 5.22
CA PRO A 72 5.22 -7.09 5.09
C PRO A 72 6.64 -7.45 4.63
N SER A 73 7.08 -8.70 4.84
CA SER A 73 8.41 -9.15 4.40
C SER A 73 8.48 -9.67 2.95
N GLN A 74 7.39 -9.57 2.19
CA GLN A 74 7.35 -9.99 0.78
C GLN A 74 7.47 -8.78 -0.15
N ALA A 75 8.01 -9.01 -1.35
CA ALA A 75 8.14 -7.99 -2.39
C ALA A 75 6.77 -7.43 -2.83
N ALA A 76 5.73 -8.26 -2.77
CA ALA A 76 4.34 -7.87 -3.00
C ALA A 76 3.48 -8.31 -1.82
N THR A 77 2.56 -7.44 -1.37
CA THR A 77 1.67 -7.70 -0.23
C THR A 77 0.35 -6.97 -0.41
N SER A 78 -0.73 -7.52 0.13
CA SER A 78 -1.99 -6.80 0.27
C SER A 78 -1.94 -5.84 1.46
N VAL A 79 -2.64 -4.72 1.32
CA VAL A 79 -2.95 -3.78 2.41
C VAL A 79 -4.45 -3.61 2.52
N SER A 80 -4.98 -3.58 3.73
CA SER A 80 -6.42 -3.47 4.00
C SER A 80 -6.75 -2.58 5.19
N GLY A 81 -8.04 -2.33 5.43
CA GLY A 81 -8.50 -1.43 6.50
C GLY A 81 -8.28 0.04 6.17
N LEU A 82 -8.13 0.37 4.89
CA LEU A 82 -7.90 1.73 4.43
C LEU A 82 -9.22 2.52 4.45
N VAL A 83 -9.19 3.74 4.94
CA VAL A 83 -10.26 4.74 4.80
C VAL A 83 -9.84 5.81 3.78
N PRO A 84 -10.78 6.59 3.21
CA PRO A 84 -10.46 7.68 2.29
C PRO A 84 -9.38 8.62 2.81
N GLY A 85 -8.42 8.96 1.95
CA GLY A 85 -7.25 9.80 2.24
C GLY A 85 -5.99 9.30 1.57
N THR A 86 -4.87 9.96 1.86
CA THR A 86 -3.56 9.65 1.26
C THR A 86 -2.72 8.83 2.24
N TYR A 87 -2.15 7.73 1.75
CA TYR A 87 -1.24 6.86 2.50
C TYR A 87 0.13 6.90 1.85
N VAL A 88 1.17 6.87 2.67
CA VAL A 88 2.55 6.66 2.22
C VAL A 88 3.06 5.37 2.85
N PHE A 89 3.53 4.47 2.01
CA PHE A 89 4.17 3.21 2.41
C PHE A 89 5.64 3.24 2.03
N GLU A 90 6.50 2.67 2.88
CA GLU A 90 7.92 2.47 2.61
C GLU A 90 8.18 0.98 2.38
N LEU A 91 8.88 0.66 1.29
CA LEU A 91 9.57 -0.61 1.11
C LEU A 91 11.04 -0.42 1.46
N PHE A 92 11.46 -1.03 2.56
CA PHE A 92 12.85 -1.18 2.95
C PHE A 92 13.39 -2.52 2.46
N ALA A 93 14.63 -2.56 2.00
CA ALA A 93 15.28 -3.79 1.58
C ALA A 93 16.75 -3.84 2.01
N THR A 94 17.28 -5.06 2.18
CA THR A 94 18.69 -5.30 2.56
C THR A 94 19.28 -6.44 1.75
N ASP A 95 20.53 -6.30 1.32
CA ASP A 95 21.29 -7.37 0.67
C ASP A 95 22.04 -8.27 1.67
N ASN A 96 22.57 -9.39 1.20
CA ASN A 96 23.33 -10.35 2.00
C ASN A 96 24.72 -9.84 2.46
N LYS A 97 25.07 -8.59 2.15
CA LYS A 97 26.29 -7.90 2.57
C LYS A 97 26.00 -6.66 3.43
N GLY A 98 24.75 -6.47 3.84
CA GLY A 98 24.31 -5.39 4.72
C GLY A 98 24.06 -4.04 4.04
N ALA A 99 24.07 -3.96 2.70
CA ALA A 99 23.65 -2.75 2.01
C ALA A 99 22.13 -2.63 2.04
N THR A 100 21.63 -1.43 2.32
CA THR A 100 20.21 -1.14 2.49
C THR A 100 19.71 -0.14 1.46
N GLY A 101 18.39 -0.05 1.30
CA GLY A 101 17.74 0.88 0.41
C GLY A 101 16.25 0.95 0.69
N SER A 102 15.67 2.12 0.47
CA SER A 102 14.25 2.39 0.70
C SER A 102 13.61 2.96 -0.56
N ALA A 103 12.34 2.65 -0.78
CA ALA A 103 11.46 3.33 -1.72
C ALA A 103 10.12 3.61 -1.07
N TYR A 104 9.44 4.64 -1.57
CA TYR A 104 8.14 5.07 -1.06
C TYR A 104 7.09 4.94 -2.14
N ASP A 105 5.90 4.51 -1.76
CA ASP A 105 4.72 4.47 -2.62
C ASP A 105 3.59 5.29 -1.98
N THR A 106 2.84 6.00 -2.81
CA THR A 106 1.74 6.87 -2.38
C THR A 106 0.43 6.33 -2.92
N LEU A 107 -0.47 5.94 -2.02
CA LEU A 107 -1.79 5.42 -2.36
C LEU A 107 -2.87 6.44 -1.99
N GLN A 108 -3.64 6.88 -2.98
CA GLN A 108 -4.76 7.78 -2.77
C GLN A 108 -6.07 6.99 -2.78
N VAL A 109 -6.77 6.97 -1.64
CA VAL A 109 -8.04 6.27 -1.46
C VAL A 109 -9.16 7.31 -1.50
N THR A 110 -10.12 7.13 -2.40
CA THR A 110 -11.25 8.06 -2.57
C THR A 110 -12.54 7.36 -2.16
N ALA A 111 -13.39 8.04 -1.40
CA ALA A 111 -14.76 7.58 -1.17
C ALA A 111 -15.56 7.72 -2.48
N LEU A 112 -16.38 6.72 -2.80
CA LEU A 112 -17.36 6.82 -3.90
C LEU A 112 -18.59 7.60 -3.45
#